data_AF-A0AB73HGL5-F1
#
_entry.id   AF-A0AB73HGL5-F1
#
_cell.length_a   1.000
_cell.length_b   1.000
_cell.length_c   1.000
_cell.angle_alpha   90.00
_cell.angle_beta   90.00
_cell.angle_gamma   90.00
#
_symmetry.space_group_name_H-M   'P 1'
#
loop_
_entity.id
_entity.type
_entity.pdbx_description
1 polymer ?
#
loop_
_entity_poly.entity_id
_entity_poly.type
_entity_poly.pdbx_seq_one_letter_code
_entity_poly.pdbx_strand_id
1 'polypeptide(L)'
;MMKYVLEVLNGQKNTAGQKAKEDIVSILDSLNFKKIKIKIGDSKLQKLLFAHKNVRSSLKNLKSNDIIVIQYPMYSRYTLKVVLEECKRRNIKTIGILHDVESLRWTDADEKVKNQELNLFKKFNSLIVHNSIMHGWLSKRVGDTPMIDLDIFDYINDKNFPEINREKNLVFAGNLEKSTFLEKWNSNKKVTVYGIKPSPKYPDNVAYKGVKTPDELPEYLSGSFGLVWDGDSLSTNNGIFGEYTKYNNPHKVSLYLSCGLPVIVWKEAAVAKFVQENKLGLTVSNMDELKTKLQKLSEQEYETFLKNSKQMSMKIRNGYFTEKAIDKAINIV
;
A
#
# COMPACT_ATOMS: atom_id res chain seq x y z
N MET A 1 13.26 -19.49 -19.20
CA MET A 1 12.55 -18.23 -18.94
C MET A 1 13.13 -17.63 -17.66
N MET A 2 13.75 -16.47 -17.73
CA MET A 2 14.27 -15.75 -16.56
C MET A 2 13.24 -14.76 -16.04
N LYS A 3 13.27 -14.48 -14.73
CA LYS A 3 12.37 -13.55 -14.06
C LYS A 3 13.16 -12.34 -13.57
N TYR A 4 12.61 -11.15 -13.74
CA TYR A 4 13.24 -9.89 -13.36
C TYR A 4 12.28 -8.95 -12.64
N VAL A 5 12.81 -8.10 -11.77
CA VAL A 5 12.07 -6.98 -11.17
C VAL A 5 12.75 -5.66 -11.53
N LEU A 6 11.96 -4.70 -12.01
CA LEU A 6 12.44 -3.37 -12.37
C LEU A 6 12.47 -2.45 -11.13
N GLU A 7 13.64 -1.92 -10.83
CA GLU A 7 13.90 -0.98 -9.74
C GLU A 7 14.25 0.40 -10.32
N VAL A 8 13.52 1.43 -9.89
CA VAL A 8 13.78 2.82 -10.30
C VAL A 8 14.71 3.46 -9.27
N LEU A 9 15.83 4.02 -9.73
CA LEU A 9 16.85 4.60 -8.85
C LEU A 9 16.53 6.02 -8.36
N ASN A 10 15.40 6.61 -8.75
CA ASN A 10 14.98 7.95 -8.35
C ASN A 10 13.97 7.87 -7.19
N GLY A 11 14.03 8.79 -6.21
CA GLY A 11 13.00 8.91 -5.17
C GLY A 11 13.47 9.58 -3.87
N GLN A 12 12.51 10.02 -3.05
CA GLN A 12 12.75 10.37 -1.64
C GLN A 12 12.94 9.07 -0.84
N LYS A 13 13.90 9.08 0.10
CA LYS A 13 14.16 7.98 1.04
C LYS A 13 13.22 8.06 2.26
N ASN A 14 12.93 6.92 2.90
CA ASN A 14 12.21 6.79 4.18
C ASN A 14 10.71 7.14 4.17
N THR A 15 9.97 6.78 3.12
CA THR A 15 8.50 6.96 3.07
C THR A 15 7.76 5.63 3.02
N ALA A 16 6.50 5.59 3.49
CA ALA A 16 5.69 4.36 3.46
C ALA A 16 5.48 3.82 2.04
N GLY A 17 5.29 4.70 1.04
CA GLY A 17 5.13 4.28 -0.36
C GLY A 17 6.43 3.75 -0.98
N GLN A 18 7.59 4.17 -0.49
CA GLN A 18 8.86 3.59 -0.89
C GLN A 18 9.09 2.23 -0.23
N LYS A 19 8.79 2.12 1.08
CA LYS A 19 8.86 0.85 1.81
C LYS A 19 8.06 -0.25 1.13
N ALA A 20 6.83 0.03 0.70
CA ALA A 20 6.02 -0.93 -0.06
C ALA A 20 6.72 -1.43 -1.34
N LYS A 21 7.42 -0.55 -2.06
CA LYS A 21 8.16 -0.91 -3.28
C LYS A 21 9.43 -1.70 -2.99
N GLU A 22 10.13 -1.35 -1.92
CA GLU A 22 11.34 -2.02 -1.45
C GLU A 22 11.03 -3.43 -0.96
N ASP A 23 9.93 -3.59 -0.21
CA ASP A 23 9.46 -4.89 0.28
C ASP A 23 9.13 -5.82 -0.89
N ILE A 24 8.41 -5.35 -1.91
CA ILE A 24 8.16 -6.14 -3.12
C ILE A 24 9.45 -6.54 -3.83
N VAL A 25 10.43 -5.63 -3.95
CA VAL A 25 11.74 -5.97 -4.54
C VAL A 25 12.45 -7.04 -3.71
N SER A 26 12.41 -6.93 -2.39
CA SER A 26 13.02 -7.90 -1.47
C SER A 26 12.37 -9.28 -1.57
N ILE A 27 11.03 -9.32 -1.61
CA ILE A 27 10.26 -10.56 -1.77
C ILE A 27 10.62 -11.21 -3.11
N LEU A 28 10.59 -10.46 -4.20
CA LEU A 28 10.92 -10.99 -5.53
C LEU A 28 12.37 -11.46 -5.64
N ASP A 29 13.31 -10.79 -4.97
CA ASP A 29 14.71 -11.21 -4.87
C ASP A 29 14.84 -12.58 -4.18
N SER A 30 14.09 -12.80 -3.08
CA SER A 30 14.03 -14.11 -2.40
C SER A 30 13.41 -15.21 -3.27
N LEU A 31 12.58 -14.83 -4.25
CA LEU A 31 12.00 -15.71 -5.27
C LEU A 31 12.88 -15.85 -6.53
N ASN A 32 14.17 -15.51 -6.43
CA ASN A 32 15.18 -15.59 -7.50
C ASN A 32 14.93 -14.67 -8.71
N PHE A 33 14.20 -13.56 -8.54
CA PHE A 33 14.09 -12.54 -9.59
C PHE A 33 15.37 -11.71 -9.65
N LYS A 34 15.88 -11.49 -10.85
CA LYS A 34 17.04 -10.62 -11.07
C LYS A 34 16.62 -9.15 -11.08
N LYS A 35 17.28 -8.31 -10.29
CA LYS A 35 17.03 -6.86 -10.26
C LYS A 35 17.56 -6.18 -11.52
N ILE A 36 16.72 -5.38 -12.17
CA ILE A 36 17.11 -4.48 -13.25
C ILE A 36 16.95 -3.06 -12.75
N LYS A 37 18.03 -2.29 -12.77
CA LYS A 37 18.00 -0.90 -12.35
C LYS A 37 17.80 0.01 -13.55
N ILE A 38 16.88 0.95 -13.43
CA ILE A 38 16.66 2.00 -14.43
C ILE A 38 16.79 3.39 -13.80
N LYS A 39 17.56 4.25 -14.47
CA LYS A 39 17.66 5.67 -14.12
C LYS A 39 16.70 6.49 -14.98
N ILE A 40 15.87 7.28 -14.32
CA ILE A 40 14.94 8.20 -14.97
C ILE A 40 15.53 9.61 -14.84
N GLY A 41 15.47 10.39 -15.92
CA GLY A 41 15.93 11.78 -15.88
C GLY A 41 15.11 12.61 -14.89
N ASP A 42 15.73 13.62 -14.27
CA ASP A 42 15.05 14.43 -13.26
C ASP A 42 14.11 15.45 -13.92
N SER A 43 14.50 16.01 -15.06
CA SER A 43 13.69 16.98 -15.82
C SER A 43 12.84 16.33 -16.92
N LYS A 44 11.74 17.00 -17.32
CA LYS A 44 10.88 16.56 -18.44
C LYS A 44 11.68 16.35 -19.73
N LEU A 45 12.64 17.24 -20.03
CA LEU A 45 13.48 17.16 -21.22
C LEU A 45 14.42 15.95 -21.17
N GLN A 46 15.07 15.70 -20.01
CA GLN A 46 15.92 14.52 -19.84
C GLN A 46 15.12 13.22 -19.98
N LYS A 47 13.90 13.18 -19.42
CA LYS A 47 12.98 12.03 -19.57
C LYS A 47 12.67 11.75 -21.04
N LEU A 48 12.47 12.79 -21.85
CA LEU A 48 12.20 12.64 -23.29
C LEU A 48 13.44 12.16 -24.06
N LEU A 49 14.58 12.82 -23.87
CA LEU A 49 15.80 12.58 -24.66
C LEU A 49 16.46 11.23 -24.33
N PHE A 50 16.47 10.83 -23.05
CA PHE A 50 17.27 9.68 -22.62
C PHE A 50 16.45 8.41 -22.35
N ALA A 51 15.11 8.46 -22.34
CA ALA A 51 14.29 7.27 -22.02
C ALA A 51 14.62 6.06 -22.91
N HIS A 52 14.60 6.21 -24.23
CA HIS A 52 14.88 5.09 -25.13
C HIS A 52 16.28 4.51 -24.93
N LYS A 53 17.31 5.36 -24.79
CA LYS A 53 18.69 4.93 -24.56
C LYS A 53 18.82 4.19 -23.23
N ASN A 54 18.28 4.77 -22.14
CA ASN A 54 18.35 4.18 -20.80
C ASN A 54 17.57 2.87 -20.72
N VAL A 55 16.37 2.81 -21.31
CA VAL A 55 15.55 1.58 -21.35
C VAL A 55 16.26 0.48 -22.13
N ARG A 56 16.75 0.75 -23.35
CA ARG A 56 17.48 -0.25 -24.15
C ARG A 56 18.73 -0.76 -23.44
N SER A 57 19.48 0.14 -22.80
CA SER A 57 20.68 -0.22 -22.03
C SER A 57 20.33 -1.08 -20.81
N SER A 58 19.29 -0.70 -20.05
CA SER A 58 18.88 -1.42 -18.83
C SER A 58 18.31 -2.80 -19.15
N LEU A 59 17.55 -2.91 -20.25
CA LEU A 59 16.91 -4.16 -20.67
C LEU A 59 17.79 -5.01 -21.60
N LYS A 60 19.06 -4.66 -21.84
CA LYS A 60 19.89 -5.30 -22.88
C LYS A 60 20.03 -6.82 -22.73
N ASN A 61 20.02 -7.34 -21.50
CA ASN A 61 20.26 -8.75 -21.19
C ASN A 61 18.99 -9.62 -21.22
N LEU A 62 17.80 -9.03 -21.35
CA LEU A 62 16.54 -9.78 -21.36
C LEU A 62 16.37 -10.51 -22.69
N LYS A 63 15.76 -11.68 -22.67
CA LYS A 63 15.50 -12.49 -23.86
C LYS A 63 14.01 -12.58 -24.12
N SER A 64 13.65 -13.00 -25.33
CA SER A 64 12.25 -13.32 -25.68
C SER A 64 11.69 -14.33 -24.67
N ASN A 65 10.43 -14.14 -24.28
CA ASN A 65 9.70 -14.89 -23.25
C ASN A 65 10.23 -14.75 -21.81
N ASP A 66 11.23 -13.91 -21.51
CA ASP A 66 11.53 -13.56 -20.12
C ASP A 66 10.36 -12.75 -19.50
N ILE A 67 10.25 -12.79 -18.17
CA ILE A 67 9.23 -12.06 -17.40
C ILE A 67 9.88 -10.88 -16.68
N ILE A 68 9.29 -9.70 -16.79
CA ILE A 68 9.67 -8.53 -15.98
C ILE A 68 8.47 -8.01 -15.18
N VAL A 69 8.68 -7.86 -13.88
CA VAL A 69 7.75 -7.20 -12.95
C VAL A 69 8.10 -5.72 -12.87
N ILE A 70 7.08 -4.87 -13.05
CA ILE A 70 7.23 -3.42 -13.06
C ILE A 70 6.26 -2.82 -12.03
N GLN A 71 6.80 -2.02 -11.12
CA GLN A 71 6.00 -1.37 -10.09
C GLN A 71 5.50 0.00 -10.57
N TYR A 72 4.19 0.23 -10.51
CA TYR A 72 3.54 1.49 -10.84
C TYR A 72 3.15 2.25 -9.56
N PRO A 73 3.36 3.57 -9.47
CA PRO A 73 3.93 4.46 -10.48
C PRO A 73 5.45 4.40 -10.56
N MET A 74 5.99 4.57 -11.78
CA MET A 74 7.42 4.50 -12.10
C MET A 74 8.08 5.90 -12.21
N TYR A 75 7.56 6.94 -11.55
CA TYR A 75 7.96 8.38 -11.64
C TYR A 75 7.84 9.07 -13.02
N SER A 76 7.71 8.32 -14.10
CA SER A 76 7.56 8.83 -15.47
C SER A 76 6.66 7.91 -16.29
N ARG A 77 5.44 8.38 -16.58
CA ARG A 77 4.50 7.68 -17.49
C ARG A 77 5.09 7.51 -18.89
N TYR A 78 5.85 8.49 -19.38
CA TYR A 78 6.54 8.40 -20.66
C TYR A 78 7.62 7.30 -20.65
N THR A 79 8.45 7.23 -19.61
CA THR A 79 9.47 6.18 -19.52
C THR A 79 8.83 4.80 -19.38
N LEU A 80 7.73 4.68 -18.63
CA LEU A 80 6.95 3.44 -18.56
C LEU A 80 6.42 3.03 -19.93
N LYS A 81 5.86 3.98 -20.71
CA LYS A 81 5.42 3.73 -22.09
C LYS A 81 6.55 3.12 -22.92
N VAL A 82 7.76 3.70 -22.84
CA VAL A 82 8.94 3.23 -23.58
C VAL A 82 9.38 1.84 -23.11
N VAL A 83 9.35 1.56 -21.81
CA VAL A 83 9.63 0.21 -21.26
C VAL A 83 8.66 -0.81 -21.85
N LEU A 84 7.35 -0.55 -21.79
CA LEU A 84 6.33 -1.48 -22.27
C LEU A 84 6.42 -1.70 -23.79
N GLU A 85 6.72 -0.66 -24.56
CA GLU A 85 6.91 -0.77 -26.01
C GLU A 85 8.15 -1.60 -26.37
N GLU A 86 9.25 -1.42 -25.65
CA GLU A 86 10.47 -2.20 -25.84
C GLU A 86 10.28 -3.67 -25.43
N CYS A 87 9.57 -3.94 -24.32
CA CYS A 87 9.22 -5.30 -23.90
C CYS A 87 8.33 -5.98 -24.94
N LYS A 88 7.28 -5.30 -25.42
CA LYS A 88 6.38 -5.83 -26.46
C LYS A 88 7.14 -6.15 -27.75
N ARG A 89 8.02 -5.25 -28.21
CA ARG A 89 8.84 -5.44 -29.42
C ARG A 89 9.75 -6.68 -29.33
N ARG A 90 10.19 -7.03 -28.13
CA ARG A 90 11.11 -8.15 -27.86
C ARG A 90 10.40 -9.40 -27.35
N ASN A 91 9.07 -9.41 -27.33
CA ASN A 91 8.24 -10.50 -26.78
C ASN A 91 8.64 -10.85 -25.33
N ILE A 92 8.92 -9.83 -24.52
CA ILE A 92 9.15 -9.95 -23.07
C ILE A 92 7.80 -9.78 -22.37
N LYS A 93 7.48 -10.67 -21.43
CA LYS A 93 6.23 -10.65 -20.67
C LYS A 93 6.31 -9.65 -19.53
N THR A 94 5.24 -8.87 -19.34
CA THR A 94 5.20 -7.76 -18.38
C THR A 94 4.09 -7.98 -17.35
N ILE A 95 4.47 -7.94 -16.07
CA ILE A 95 3.54 -7.96 -14.94
C ILE A 95 3.62 -6.60 -14.25
N GLY A 96 2.51 -5.87 -14.18
CA GLY A 96 2.46 -4.57 -13.50
C GLY A 96 1.92 -4.70 -12.08
N ILE A 97 2.64 -4.24 -11.05
CA ILE A 97 2.07 -4.12 -9.69
C ILE A 97 1.66 -2.68 -9.46
N LEU A 98 0.36 -2.44 -9.28
CA LEU A 98 -0.17 -1.11 -9.02
C LEU A 98 -0.08 -0.82 -7.52
N HIS A 99 0.69 0.19 -7.13
CA HIS A 99 0.71 0.75 -5.78
C HIS A 99 -0.32 1.85 -5.59
N ASP A 100 -0.61 2.58 -6.67
CA ASP A 100 -1.53 3.70 -6.71
C ASP A 100 -2.14 3.82 -8.11
N VAL A 101 -3.37 4.32 -8.19
CA VAL A 101 -4.09 4.58 -9.44
C VAL A 101 -4.54 6.04 -9.41
N GLU A 102 -3.79 6.92 -10.07
CA GLU A 102 -4.02 8.37 -9.98
C GLU A 102 -5.35 8.78 -10.64
N SER A 103 -5.78 8.07 -11.68
CA SER A 103 -7.07 8.26 -12.34
C SER A 103 -8.27 7.95 -11.46
N LEU A 104 -8.08 7.14 -10.42
CA LEU A 104 -9.08 6.83 -9.40
C LEU A 104 -8.94 7.74 -8.18
N ARG A 105 -7.71 8.10 -7.82
CA ARG A 105 -7.40 8.99 -6.69
C ARG A 105 -7.88 10.41 -6.93
N TRP A 106 -7.71 10.95 -8.14
CA TRP A 106 -8.06 12.34 -8.47
C TRP A 106 -9.26 12.37 -9.41
N THR A 107 -10.45 12.40 -8.82
CA THR A 107 -11.72 12.45 -9.56
C THR A 107 -11.83 13.67 -10.47
N ASP A 108 -11.21 14.78 -10.07
CA ASP A 108 -11.30 16.07 -10.78
C ASP A 108 -10.18 16.23 -11.83
N ALA A 109 -9.31 15.22 -11.98
CA ALA A 109 -8.27 15.26 -13.00
C ALA A 109 -8.86 15.21 -14.42
N ASP A 110 -8.19 15.88 -15.35
CA ASP A 110 -8.53 15.88 -16.77
C ASP A 110 -8.68 14.44 -17.32
N GLU A 111 -9.78 14.17 -18.02
CA GLU A 111 -10.10 12.85 -18.58
C GLU A 111 -9.02 12.33 -19.54
N LYS A 112 -8.34 13.21 -20.28
CA LYS A 112 -7.19 12.82 -21.12
C LYS A 112 -6.04 12.30 -20.27
N VAL A 113 -5.77 12.91 -19.11
CA VAL A 113 -4.73 12.47 -18.17
C VAL A 113 -5.08 11.13 -17.53
N LYS A 114 -6.36 10.91 -17.20
CA LYS A 114 -6.85 9.61 -16.73
C LYS A 114 -6.72 8.54 -17.80
N ASN A 115 -7.20 8.81 -19.00
CA ASN A 115 -7.16 7.88 -20.12
C ASN A 115 -5.71 7.53 -20.54
N GLN A 116 -4.76 8.45 -20.42
CA GLN A 116 -3.34 8.16 -20.63
C GLN A 116 -2.82 7.10 -19.66
N GLU A 117 -3.21 7.14 -18.38
CA GLU A 117 -2.83 6.12 -17.40
C GLU A 117 -3.48 4.78 -17.69
N LEU A 118 -4.80 4.77 -17.92
CA LEU A 118 -5.56 3.55 -18.22
C LEU A 118 -5.05 2.86 -19.50
N ASN A 119 -4.66 3.65 -20.50
CA ASN A 119 -4.06 3.11 -21.73
C ASN A 119 -2.65 2.54 -21.53
N LEU A 120 -1.92 2.91 -20.46
CA LEU A 120 -0.68 2.24 -20.09
C LEU A 120 -0.97 0.89 -19.43
N PHE A 121 -2.01 0.82 -18.58
CA PHE A 121 -2.41 -0.44 -17.94
C PHE A 121 -2.81 -1.51 -18.96
N LYS A 122 -3.49 -1.11 -20.04
CA LYS A 122 -3.83 -1.99 -21.18
C LYS A 122 -2.63 -2.60 -21.93
N LYS A 123 -1.41 -2.10 -21.70
CA LYS A 123 -0.19 -2.57 -22.38
C LYS A 123 0.54 -3.68 -21.61
N PHE A 124 0.13 -3.98 -20.38
CA PHE A 124 0.71 -5.07 -19.60
C PHE A 124 0.15 -6.43 -20.04
N ASN A 125 0.90 -7.50 -19.82
CA ASN A 125 0.38 -8.86 -20.01
C ASN A 125 -0.51 -9.29 -18.84
N SER A 126 -0.21 -8.84 -17.63
CA SER A 126 -1.11 -8.92 -16.48
C SER A 126 -0.82 -7.81 -15.47
N LEU A 127 -1.78 -7.54 -14.60
CA LEU A 127 -1.68 -6.57 -13.52
C LEU A 127 -1.97 -7.24 -12.17
N ILE A 128 -1.22 -6.87 -11.14
CA ILE A 128 -1.55 -7.11 -9.75
C ILE A 128 -2.13 -5.81 -9.19
N VAL A 129 -3.36 -5.89 -8.70
CA VAL A 129 -4.16 -4.77 -8.19
C VAL A 129 -4.47 -4.98 -6.71
N HIS A 130 -4.86 -3.94 -5.99
CA HIS A 130 -4.94 -4.01 -4.52
C HIS A 130 -5.91 -5.09 -4.02
N ASN A 131 -7.15 -5.05 -4.50
CA ASN A 131 -8.24 -5.92 -4.02
C ASN A 131 -9.36 -5.98 -5.07
N SER A 132 -10.35 -6.83 -4.82
CA SER A 132 -11.50 -7.04 -5.70
C SER A 132 -12.31 -5.78 -6.01
N ILE A 133 -12.34 -4.78 -5.12
CA ILE A 133 -13.05 -3.52 -5.37
C ILE A 133 -12.30 -2.68 -6.41
N MET A 134 -10.98 -2.53 -6.26
CA MET A 134 -10.14 -1.87 -7.28
C MET A 134 -10.16 -2.63 -8.60
N HIS A 135 -10.12 -3.96 -8.56
CA HIS A 135 -10.27 -4.82 -9.73
C HIS A 135 -11.57 -4.51 -10.47
N GLY A 136 -12.71 -4.53 -9.77
CA GLY A 136 -14.02 -4.25 -10.37
C GLY A 136 -14.14 -2.84 -10.96
N TRP A 137 -13.40 -1.87 -10.41
CA TRP A 137 -13.32 -0.53 -11.00
C TRP A 137 -12.48 -0.50 -12.28
N LEU A 138 -11.34 -1.19 -12.28
CA LEU A 138 -10.42 -1.24 -13.42
C LEU A 138 -10.95 -2.09 -14.57
N SER A 139 -11.64 -3.18 -14.32
CA SER A 139 -12.12 -4.11 -15.37
C SER A 139 -13.02 -3.42 -16.40
N LYS A 140 -13.79 -2.41 -15.95
CA LYS A 140 -14.63 -1.57 -16.80
C LYS A 140 -13.85 -0.58 -17.69
N ARG A 141 -12.53 -0.47 -17.50
CA ARG A 141 -11.68 0.61 -18.04
C ARG A 141 -10.42 0.12 -18.75
N VAL A 142 -9.86 -1.02 -18.34
CA VAL A 142 -8.62 -1.60 -18.89
C VAL A 142 -8.86 -2.79 -19.83
N GLY A 143 -10.12 -3.02 -20.23
CA GLY A 143 -10.51 -4.10 -21.15
C GLY A 143 -10.16 -5.47 -20.59
N ASP A 144 -9.72 -6.38 -21.46
CA ASP A 144 -9.44 -7.79 -21.11
C ASP A 144 -8.06 -8.01 -20.48
N THR A 145 -7.39 -6.96 -19.99
CA THR A 145 -6.09 -7.10 -19.32
C THR A 145 -6.27 -7.96 -18.07
N PRO A 146 -5.62 -9.14 -17.96
CA PRO A 146 -5.78 -9.99 -16.80
C PRO A 146 -5.33 -9.30 -15.52
N MET A 147 -6.13 -9.43 -14.45
CA MET A 147 -5.88 -8.81 -13.15
C MET A 147 -5.92 -9.83 -12.02
N ILE A 148 -4.99 -9.69 -11.08
CA ILE A 148 -4.85 -10.52 -9.90
C ILE A 148 -4.99 -9.63 -8.66
N ASP A 149 -5.86 -10.01 -7.74
CA ASP A 149 -6.01 -9.31 -6.47
C ASP A 149 -4.85 -9.66 -5.53
N LEU A 150 -4.21 -8.63 -4.98
CA LEU A 150 -3.15 -8.77 -3.97
C LEU A 150 -3.72 -9.14 -2.60
N ASP A 151 -5.00 -8.87 -2.35
CA ASP A 151 -5.70 -8.96 -1.06
C ASP A 151 -5.22 -7.88 -0.06
N ILE A 152 -3.95 -7.90 0.33
CA ILE A 152 -3.31 -6.92 1.25
C ILE A 152 -1.82 -6.80 0.92
N PHE A 153 -1.21 -5.63 1.15
CA PHE A 153 0.24 -5.50 1.04
C PHE A 153 0.96 -6.29 2.14
N ASP A 154 2.09 -6.89 1.80
CA ASP A 154 3.05 -7.38 2.78
C ASP A 154 3.80 -6.20 3.44
N TYR A 155 4.46 -6.48 4.57
CA TYR A 155 5.28 -5.50 5.29
C TYR A 155 6.45 -6.23 5.95
N ILE A 156 7.59 -6.23 5.28
CA ILE A 156 8.76 -7.01 5.71
C ILE A 156 9.40 -6.32 6.91
N ASN A 157 9.43 -7.02 8.04
CA ASN A 157 10.16 -6.63 9.23
C ASN A 157 10.46 -7.84 10.13
N ASP A 158 11.58 -7.76 10.83
CA ASP A 158 12.14 -8.78 11.72
C ASP A 158 12.02 -8.40 13.21
N LYS A 159 11.35 -7.29 13.51
CA LYS A 159 11.25 -6.74 14.86
C LYS A 159 10.41 -7.62 15.77
N ASN A 160 10.80 -7.74 17.04
CA ASN A 160 9.96 -8.39 18.04
C ASN A 160 8.58 -7.72 18.12
N PHE A 161 7.55 -8.50 18.47
CA PHE A 161 6.23 -7.93 18.68
C PHE A 161 6.29 -6.92 19.84
N PRO A 162 5.73 -5.71 19.66
CA PRO A 162 5.60 -4.77 20.76
C PRO A 162 4.61 -5.29 21.80
N GLU A 163 4.60 -4.68 22.98
CA GLU A 163 3.61 -5.01 24.00
C GLU A 163 2.22 -4.54 23.54
N ILE A 164 1.30 -5.48 23.37
CA ILE A 164 -0.06 -5.25 22.90
C ILE A 164 -1.04 -5.73 23.97
N ASN A 165 -1.92 -4.84 24.42
CA ASN A 165 -2.98 -5.20 25.35
C ASN A 165 -4.18 -4.24 25.21
N ARG A 166 -5.35 -4.70 25.64
CA ARG A 166 -6.62 -3.98 25.51
C ARG A 166 -6.62 -2.61 26.19
N GLU A 167 -5.93 -2.49 27.32
CA GLU A 167 -5.97 -1.31 28.18
C GLU A 167 -5.09 -0.16 27.70
N LYS A 168 -4.04 -0.47 26.90
CA LYS A 168 -3.18 0.54 26.28
C LYS A 168 -3.93 1.50 25.36
N ASN A 169 -3.23 2.58 25.00
CA ASN A 169 -3.72 3.57 24.04
C ASN A 169 -3.94 2.95 22.66
N LEU A 170 -4.80 3.58 21.85
CA LEU A 170 -4.76 3.38 20.40
C LEU A 170 -3.43 3.90 19.85
N VAL A 171 -3.02 3.41 18.69
CA VAL A 171 -1.81 3.89 18.01
C VAL A 171 -2.19 4.41 16.63
N PHE A 172 -1.63 5.57 16.28
CA PHE A 172 -1.77 6.17 14.96
C PHE A 172 -0.40 6.55 14.41
N ALA A 173 -0.09 6.12 13.18
CA ALA A 173 1.13 6.50 12.48
C ALA A 173 0.84 7.00 11.05
N GLY A 174 1.39 8.15 10.67
CA GLY A 174 1.21 8.68 9.31
C GLY A 174 1.71 10.09 9.08
N ASN A 175 1.30 10.70 7.96
CA ASN A 175 1.47 12.13 7.74
C ASN A 175 0.34 12.88 8.44
N LEU A 176 0.65 13.61 9.51
CA LEU A 176 -0.32 14.19 10.43
C LEU A 176 -1.02 15.45 9.87
N GLU A 177 -0.45 16.08 8.83
CA GLU A 177 -1.09 17.14 8.05
C GLU A 177 -2.43 16.68 7.45
N LYS A 178 -2.56 15.39 7.15
CA LYS A 178 -3.77 14.78 6.62
C LYS A 178 -4.68 14.20 7.71
N SER A 179 -4.36 14.41 8.97
CA SER A 179 -5.01 13.75 10.12
C SER A 179 -5.52 14.78 11.13
N THR A 180 -6.11 15.86 10.62
CA THR A 180 -6.68 16.97 11.40
C THR A 180 -7.80 16.52 12.34
N PHE A 181 -8.41 15.35 12.10
CA PHE A 181 -9.36 14.75 13.04
C PHE A 181 -8.75 14.53 14.45
N LEU A 182 -7.44 14.32 14.56
CA LEU A 182 -6.73 14.16 15.83
C LEU A 182 -6.79 15.43 16.70
N GLU A 183 -6.91 16.61 16.08
CA GLU A 183 -7.08 17.88 16.80
C GLU A 183 -8.43 17.97 17.51
N LYS A 184 -9.41 17.22 17.01
CA LYS A 184 -10.79 17.17 17.51
C LYS A 184 -11.05 15.90 18.32
N TRP A 185 -10.01 15.15 18.68
CA TRP A 185 -10.15 13.84 19.32
C TRP A 185 -10.90 13.94 20.66
N ASN A 186 -12.09 13.34 20.72
CA ASN A 186 -13.02 13.48 21.84
C ASN A 186 -13.38 12.13 22.50
N SER A 187 -12.53 11.12 22.36
CA SER A 187 -12.72 9.81 22.99
C SER A 187 -11.95 9.70 24.30
N ASN A 188 -12.53 9.01 25.29
CA ASN A 188 -11.83 8.68 26.54
C ASN A 188 -10.63 7.75 26.30
N LYS A 189 -10.65 6.97 25.21
CA LYS A 189 -9.51 6.14 24.83
C LYS A 189 -8.41 7.05 24.26
N LYS A 190 -7.26 7.09 24.93
CA LYS A 190 -6.09 7.86 24.51
C LYS A 190 -5.50 7.31 23.21
N VAL A 191 -4.83 8.17 22.44
CA VAL A 191 -4.13 7.81 21.20
C VAL A 191 -2.67 8.21 21.30
N THR A 192 -1.77 7.29 20.95
CA THR A 192 -0.34 7.55 20.78
C THR A 192 -0.06 7.79 19.30
N VAL A 193 0.54 8.92 18.96
CA VAL A 193 0.68 9.40 17.58
C VAL A 193 2.14 9.49 17.17
N TYR A 194 2.48 8.93 16.02
CA TYR A 194 3.79 9.04 15.38
C TYR A 194 3.62 9.61 13.97
N GLY A 195 4.49 10.52 13.54
CA GLY A 195 4.37 11.04 12.19
C GLY A 195 4.98 12.40 11.94
N ILE A 196 5.18 12.70 10.66
CA ILE A 196 5.64 14.01 10.19
C ILE A 196 4.50 15.03 10.22
N LYS A 197 4.87 16.32 10.24
CA LYS A 197 3.95 17.46 10.17
C LYS A 197 2.86 17.43 11.27
N PRO A 198 3.23 17.31 12.56
CA PRO A 198 2.27 17.34 13.65
C PRO A 198 1.51 18.68 13.69
N SER A 199 0.30 18.62 14.24
CA SER A 199 -0.44 19.83 14.59
C SER A 199 0.31 20.61 15.68
N PRO A 200 0.24 21.96 15.71
CA PRO A 200 0.83 22.75 16.79
C PRO A 200 0.25 22.41 18.17
N LYS A 201 -0.99 21.91 18.23
CA LYS A 201 -1.64 21.55 19.49
C LYS A 201 -2.58 20.36 19.31
N TYR A 202 -2.42 19.39 20.20
CA TYR A 202 -3.36 18.28 20.34
C TYR A 202 -4.10 18.37 21.69
N PRO A 203 -5.29 17.74 21.81
CA PRO A 203 -5.94 17.54 23.10
C PRO A 203 -5.14 16.59 24.02
N ASP A 204 -5.38 16.66 25.34
CA ASP A 204 -4.60 15.92 26.36
C ASP A 204 -4.63 14.38 26.22
N ASN A 205 -5.66 13.85 25.56
CA ASN A 205 -5.83 12.43 25.27
C ASN A 205 -5.12 11.98 23.98
N VAL A 206 -4.32 12.86 23.35
CA VAL A 206 -3.51 12.55 22.17
C VAL A 206 -2.02 12.81 22.49
N ALA A 207 -1.26 11.74 22.57
CA ALA A 207 0.15 11.77 22.92
C ALA A 207 1.04 11.63 21.67
N TYR A 208 1.54 12.75 21.15
CA TYR A 208 2.53 12.75 20.06
C TYR A 208 3.90 12.28 20.56
N LYS A 209 4.53 11.36 19.83
CA LYS A 209 5.79 10.68 20.20
C LYS A 209 6.91 10.87 19.17
N GLY A 210 6.74 11.81 18.24
CA GLY A 210 7.77 12.14 17.25
C GLY A 210 7.66 11.34 15.95
N VAL A 211 8.75 11.37 15.18
CA VAL A 211 8.87 10.70 13.88
C VAL A 211 9.75 9.46 14.06
N LYS A 212 9.33 8.34 13.45
CA LYS A 212 10.12 7.11 13.32
C LYS A 212 10.17 6.72 11.85
N THR A 213 11.26 6.13 11.41
CA THR A 213 11.33 5.58 10.05
C THR A 213 10.40 4.36 9.93
N PRO A 214 9.98 3.97 8.72
CA PRO A 214 9.18 2.77 8.52
C PRO A 214 9.80 1.51 9.16
N ASP A 215 11.12 1.32 9.11
CA ASP A 215 11.77 0.12 9.66
C ASP A 215 11.90 0.14 11.19
N GLU A 216 11.98 1.33 11.81
CA GLU A 216 12.03 1.47 13.27
C GLU A 216 10.64 1.42 13.89
N LEU A 217 9.63 1.97 13.20
CA LEU A 217 8.29 2.18 13.73
C LEU A 217 7.67 0.92 14.37
N PRO A 218 7.80 -0.31 13.81
CA PRO A 218 7.30 -1.54 14.44
C PRO A 218 7.70 -1.75 15.90
N GLU A 219 8.89 -1.28 16.32
CA GLU A 219 9.36 -1.40 17.71
C GLU A 219 8.58 -0.51 18.69
N TYR A 220 7.92 0.54 18.18
CA TYR A 220 7.26 1.58 18.98
C TYR A 220 5.73 1.47 18.98
N LEU A 221 5.15 0.58 18.17
CA LEU A 221 3.70 0.41 18.02
C LEU A 221 3.07 -0.40 19.16
N SER A 222 3.44 -0.10 20.41
CA SER A 222 2.80 -0.65 21.60
C SER A 222 1.45 0.02 21.83
N GLY A 223 0.37 -0.77 21.83
CA GLY A 223 -0.99 -0.25 21.84
C GLY A 223 -2.07 -1.31 21.97
N SER A 224 -3.32 -0.88 22.01
CA SER A 224 -4.48 -1.76 21.99
C SER A 224 -4.96 -2.07 20.57
N PHE A 225 -4.96 -1.07 19.70
CA PHE A 225 -5.30 -1.18 18.28
C PHE A 225 -4.51 -0.17 17.45
N GLY A 226 -4.20 -0.52 16.22
CA GLY A 226 -3.72 0.41 15.20
C GLY A 226 -4.90 1.08 14.49
N LEU A 227 -5.03 2.41 14.64
CA LEU A 227 -6.09 3.18 14.00
C LEU A 227 -5.70 3.55 12.57
N VAL A 228 -6.54 3.17 11.61
CA VAL A 228 -6.43 3.53 10.20
C VAL A 228 -7.63 4.38 9.82
N TRP A 229 -7.37 5.69 9.79
CA TRP A 229 -8.33 6.74 9.43
C TRP A 229 -7.59 7.78 8.59
N ASP A 230 -8.17 8.20 7.46
CA ASP A 230 -7.56 9.15 6.54
C ASP A 230 -8.52 10.33 6.21
N GLY A 231 -9.45 10.60 7.13
CA GLY A 231 -10.52 11.59 6.99
C GLY A 231 -10.14 12.90 7.65
N ASP A 232 -10.66 13.99 7.08
CA ASP A 232 -10.53 15.35 7.62
C ASP A 232 -11.48 15.63 8.81
N SER A 233 -12.42 14.72 9.06
CA SER A 233 -13.46 14.86 10.07
C SER A 233 -13.66 13.60 10.90
N LEU A 234 -14.33 13.76 12.04
CA LEU A 234 -14.70 12.67 12.95
C LEU A 234 -15.91 11.86 12.44
N SER A 235 -16.74 12.48 11.60
CA SER A 235 -18.02 11.93 11.13
C SER A 235 -17.85 11.06 9.89
N THR A 236 -16.86 11.37 9.05
CA THR A 236 -16.68 10.68 7.77
C THR A 236 -15.20 10.61 7.39
N ASN A 237 -14.83 9.54 6.70
CA ASN A 237 -13.56 9.46 5.99
C ASN A 237 -13.68 10.17 4.63
N ASN A 238 -14.18 11.42 4.64
CA ASN A 238 -14.41 12.22 3.43
C ASN A 238 -13.14 12.98 3.04
N GLY A 239 -13.16 13.55 1.83
CA GLY A 239 -12.01 14.18 1.19
C GLY A 239 -11.31 13.25 0.20
N ILE A 240 -10.46 13.81 -0.67
CA ILE A 240 -9.85 13.08 -1.80
C ILE A 240 -9.12 11.81 -1.34
N PHE A 241 -8.40 11.88 -0.21
CA PHE A 241 -7.68 10.73 0.34
C PHE A 241 -8.60 9.70 0.98
N GLY A 242 -9.67 10.15 1.63
CA GLY A 242 -10.66 9.30 2.26
C GLY A 242 -11.49 8.49 1.24
N GLU A 243 -11.95 9.12 0.15
CA GLU A 243 -12.66 8.43 -0.93
C GLU A 243 -11.79 7.36 -1.61
N TYR A 244 -10.48 7.61 -1.75
CA TYR A 244 -9.56 6.62 -2.31
C TYR A 244 -9.44 5.35 -1.45
N THR A 245 -9.70 5.44 -0.14
CA THR A 245 -9.69 4.27 0.76
C THR A 245 -10.80 3.25 0.47
N LYS A 246 -11.86 3.65 -0.24
CA LYS A 246 -12.89 2.73 -0.75
C LYS A 246 -12.36 1.76 -1.79
N TYR A 247 -11.14 1.98 -2.29
CA TYR A 247 -10.55 1.18 -3.36
C TYR A 247 -9.17 0.64 -3.01
N ASN A 248 -8.35 1.38 -2.27
CA ASN A 248 -6.96 0.98 -2.03
C ASN A 248 -6.79 0.02 -0.84
N ASN A 249 -5.56 -0.50 -0.69
CA ASN A 249 -5.11 -1.21 0.51
C ASN A 249 -4.15 -0.25 1.23
N PRO A 250 -4.54 0.36 2.36
CA PRO A 250 -3.67 1.28 3.08
C PRO A 250 -2.48 0.50 3.68
N HIS A 251 -1.25 0.91 3.36
CA HIS A 251 -0.04 0.28 3.89
C HIS A 251 0.06 0.32 5.43
N LYS A 252 -0.66 1.26 6.06
CA LYS A 252 -0.80 1.39 7.52
C LYS A 252 -1.46 0.15 8.15
N VAL A 253 -2.40 -0.48 7.45
CA VAL A 253 -3.02 -1.75 7.91
C VAL A 253 -1.96 -2.84 7.96
N SER A 254 -1.20 -3.01 6.89
CA SER A 254 -0.11 -4.01 6.80
C SER A 254 0.95 -3.77 7.87
N LEU A 255 1.35 -2.51 8.10
CA LEU A 255 2.25 -2.14 9.19
C LEU A 255 1.76 -2.66 10.55
N TYR A 256 0.54 -2.32 10.95
CA TYR A 256 0.02 -2.72 12.27
C TYR A 256 -0.16 -4.24 12.37
N LEU A 257 -0.72 -4.87 11.35
CA LEU A 257 -0.89 -6.33 11.34
C LEU A 257 0.45 -7.06 11.35
N SER A 258 1.49 -6.52 10.71
CA SER A 258 2.85 -7.06 10.83
C SER A 258 3.36 -6.98 12.26
N CYS A 259 2.92 -6.02 13.07
CA CYS A 259 3.25 -5.96 14.50
C CYS A 259 2.39 -6.89 15.36
N GLY A 260 1.51 -7.71 14.76
CA GLY A 260 0.52 -8.51 15.49
C GLY A 260 -0.57 -7.66 16.15
N LEU A 261 -0.64 -6.36 15.83
CA LEU A 261 -1.56 -5.39 16.42
C LEU A 261 -2.89 -5.41 15.65
N PRO A 262 -4.02 -5.72 16.30
CA PRO A 262 -5.33 -5.58 15.69
C PRO A 262 -5.61 -4.16 15.21
N VAL A 263 -6.44 -4.03 14.17
CA VAL A 263 -6.68 -2.74 13.52
C VAL A 263 -8.09 -2.22 13.75
N ILE A 264 -8.25 -0.91 13.73
CA ILE A 264 -9.54 -0.25 13.56
C ILE A 264 -9.50 0.44 12.21
N VAL A 265 -10.42 0.08 11.32
CA VAL A 265 -10.50 0.64 9.96
C VAL A 265 -11.87 1.25 9.70
N TRP A 266 -11.93 2.18 8.75
CA TRP A 266 -13.20 2.71 8.28
C TRP A 266 -14.06 1.64 7.60
N LYS A 267 -15.35 1.60 7.93
CA LYS A 267 -16.28 0.55 7.48
C LYS A 267 -16.44 0.49 5.95
N GLU A 268 -16.33 1.62 5.24
CA GLU A 268 -16.44 1.65 3.78
C GLU A 268 -15.09 1.49 3.06
N ALA A 269 -13.97 1.37 3.80
CA ALA A 269 -12.68 1.12 3.18
C ALA A 269 -12.66 -0.27 2.53
N ALA A 270 -12.01 -0.43 1.38
CA ALA A 270 -11.95 -1.72 0.68
C ALA A 270 -11.36 -2.83 1.57
N VAL A 271 -10.37 -2.47 2.40
CA VAL A 271 -9.70 -3.38 3.35
C VAL A 271 -10.61 -3.83 4.51
N ALA A 272 -11.76 -3.17 4.74
CA ALA A 272 -12.67 -3.50 5.84
C ALA A 272 -13.18 -4.94 5.75
N LYS A 273 -13.52 -5.41 4.54
CA LYS A 273 -13.95 -6.78 4.29
C LYS A 273 -12.87 -7.79 4.71
N PHE A 274 -11.62 -7.55 4.29
CA PHE A 274 -10.49 -8.39 4.67
C PHE A 274 -10.28 -8.44 6.19
N VAL A 275 -10.39 -7.30 6.88
CA VAL A 275 -10.29 -7.22 8.35
C VAL A 275 -11.38 -8.03 9.04
N GLN A 276 -12.63 -7.95 8.55
CA GLN A 276 -13.77 -8.67 9.13
C GLN A 276 -13.68 -10.18 8.91
N GLU A 277 -13.43 -10.61 7.67
CA GLU A 277 -13.38 -12.03 7.30
C GLU A 277 -12.27 -12.78 8.06
N ASN A 278 -11.14 -12.10 8.31
CA ASN A 278 -10.02 -12.68 9.06
C ASN A 278 -10.07 -12.38 10.58
N LYS A 279 -11.09 -11.64 11.05
CA LYS A 279 -11.24 -11.16 12.43
C LYS A 279 -9.95 -10.51 12.96
N LEU A 280 -9.50 -9.46 12.28
CA LEU A 280 -8.24 -8.75 12.57
C LEU A 280 -8.45 -7.45 13.35
N GLY A 281 -9.68 -7.18 13.78
CA GLY A 281 -10.03 -6.00 14.54
C GLY A 281 -11.43 -5.47 14.20
N LEU A 282 -11.62 -4.17 14.38
CA LEU A 282 -12.91 -3.51 14.28
C LEU A 282 -13.04 -2.70 12.98
N THR A 283 -14.27 -2.63 12.47
CA THR A 283 -14.65 -1.66 11.44
C THR A 283 -15.60 -0.64 12.05
N VAL A 284 -15.43 0.65 11.75
CA VAL A 284 -16.28 1.73 12.29
C VAL A 284 -16.65 2.71 11.20
N SER A 285 -17.88 3.21 11.20
CA SER A 285 -18.37 4.20 10.25
C SER A 285 -17.88 5.60 10.61
N ASN A 286 -17.68 5.87 11.90
CA ASN A 286 -17.23 7.16 12.44
C ASN A 286 -16.60 6.99 13.85
N MET A 287 -16.05 8.08 14.40
CA MET A 287 -15.38 8.07 15.71
C MET A 287 -16.32 7.93 16.91
N ASP A 288 -17.62 8.21 16.77
CA ASP A 288 -18.59 7.99 17.85
C ASP A 288 -19.00 6.50 17.94
N GLU A 289 -19.14 5.82 16.79
CA GLU A 289 -19.31 4.37 16.73
C GLU A 289 -18.11 3.65 17.36
N LEU A 290 -16.90 4.19 17.17
CA LEU A 290 -15.70 3.66 17.81
C LEU A 290 -15.83 3.57 19.34
N LYS A 291 -16.31 4.64 20.00
CA LYS A 291 -16.51 4.65 21.45
C LYS A 291 -17.44 3.51 21.88
N THR A 292 -18.57 3.38 21.19
CA THR A 292 -19.57 2.35 21.46
C THR A 292 -19.01 0.94 21.26
N LYS A 293 -18.23 0.71 20.19
CA LYS A 293 -17.62 -0.61 19.94
C LYS A 293 -16.56 -0.97 20.95
N LEU A 294 -15.71 -0.04 21.36
CA LEU A 294 -14.69 -0.31 22.37
C LEU A 294 -15.31 -0.69 23.73
N GLN A 295 -16.43 -0.07 24.09
CA GLN A 295 -17.15 -0.40 25.34
C GLN A 295 -17.82 -1.78 25.28
N LYS A 296 -18.40 -2.15 24.13
CA LYS A 296 -19.11 -3.43 23.95
C LYS A 296 -18.21 -4.61 23.63
N LEU A 297 -16.96 -4.36 23.24
CA LEU A 297 -16.01 -5.41 22.88
C LEU A 297 -15.79 -6.34 24.08
N SER A 298 -16.01 -7.64 23.91
CA SER A 298 -15.69 -8.62 24.95
C SER A 298 -14.18 -8.92 24.99
N GLU A 299 -13.70 -9.42 26.13
CA GLU A 299 -12.30 -9.90 26.23
C GLU A 299 -12.04 -11.03 25.25
N GLN A 300 -12.99 -11.96 25.11
CA GLN A 300 -12.87 -13.10 24.19
C GLN A 300 -12.76 -12.66 22.71
N GLU A 301 -13.52 -11.66 22.29
CA GLU A 301 -13.41 -11.10 20.94
C GLU A 301 -12.05 -10.43 20.73
N TYR A 302 -11.58 -9.66 21.72
CA TYR A 302 -10.27 -9.02 21.63
C TYR A 302 -9.13 -10.04 21.55
N GLU A 303 -9.16 -11.08 22.37
CA GLU A 303 -8.19 -12.18 22.31
C GLU A 303 -8.21 -12.91 20.97
N THR A 304 -9.39 -13.07 20.37
CA THR A 304 -9.53 -13.60 19.01
C THR A 304 -8.80 -12.71 18.00
N PHE A 305 -8.98 -11.38 18.10
CA PHE A 305 -8.27 -10.44 17.23
C PHE A 305 -6.75 -10.51 17.43
N LEU A 306 -6.27 -10.58 18.68
CA LEU A 306 -4.84 -10.72 18.97
C LEU A 306 -4.24 -11.98 18.36
N LYS A 307 -4.90 -13.13 18.57
CA LYS A 307 -4.45 -14.41 18.01
C LYS A 307 -4.39 -14.36 16.49
N ASN A 308 -5.43 -13.86 15.84
CA ASN A 308 -5.52 -13.82 14.40
C ASN A 308 -4.54 -12.80 13.79
N SER A 309 -4.36 -11.63 14.42
CA SER A 309 -3.37 -10.64 13.99
C SER A 309 -1.95 -11.18 14.12
N LYS A 310 -1.62 -11.92 15.19
CA LYS A 310 -0.32 -12.62 15.31
C LYS A 310 -0.12 -13.64 14.20
N GLN A 311 -1.12 -14.46 13.88
CA GLN A 311 -1.03 -15.42 12.77
C GLN A 311 -0.90 -14.72 11.41
N MET A 312 -1.67 -13.66 11.17
CA MET A 312 -1.62 -12.86 9.95
C MET A 312 -0.26 -12.18 9.79
N SER A 313 0.34 -11.72 10.89
CA SER A 313 1.66 -11.10 10.88
C SER A 313 2.73 -12.01 10.27
N MET A 314 2.65 -13.32 10.52
CA MET A 314 3.60 -14.30 9.96
C MET A 314 3.51 -14.37 8.44
N LYS A 315 2.32 -14.18 7.86
CA LYS A 315 2.15 -14.12 6.41
C LYS A 315 2.69 -12.80 5.84
N ILE A 316 2.27 -11.69 6.45
CA ILE A 316 2.61 -10.33 6.00
C ILE A 316 4.13 -10.06 6.08
N ARG A 317 4.81 -10.56 7.11
CA ARG A 317 6.26 -10.37 7.30
C ARG A 317 7.11 -11.17 6.34
N ASN A 318 6.56 -12.24 5.75
CA ASN A 318 7.29 -13.16 4.89
C ASN A 318 6.92 -13.03 3.41
N GLY A 319 6.14 -12.01 3.02
CA GLY A 319 5.85 -11.75 1.61
C GLY A 319 4.78 -12.64 0.98
N TYR A 320 3.98 -13.33 1.79
CA TYR A 320 3.03 -14.35 1.34
C TYR A 320 2.05 -13.83 0.27
N PHE A 321 1.53 -12.62 0.45
CA PHE A 321 0.50 -12.09 -0.45
C PHE A 321 1.08 -11.72 -1.82
N THR A 322 2.26 -11.10 -1.82
CA THR A 322 3.02 -10.74 -3.02
C THR A 322 3.45 -12.00 -3.77
N GLU A 323 4.01 -13.00 -3.09
CA GLU A 323 4.40 -14.29 -3.69
C GLU A 323 3.21 -14.97 -4.36
N LYS A 324 2.10 -15.15 -3.62
CA LYS A 324 0.85 -15.75 -4.13
C LYS A 324 0.32 -15.00 -5.36
N ALA A 325 0.33 -13.67 -5.35
CA ALA A 325 -0.15 -12.86 -6.47
C ALA A 325 0.78 -12.98 -7.69
N ILE A 326 2.09 -13.02 -7.47
CA ILE A 326 3.10 -13.16 -8.51
C ILE A 326 3.03 -14.53 -9.19
N ASP A 327 2.87 -15.60 -8.44
CA ASP A 327 2.74 -16.95 -9.01
C ASP A 327 1.51 -17.06 -9.91
N LYS A 328 0.37 -16.52 -9.45
CA LYS A 328 -0.84 -16.41 -10.28
C LYS A 328 -0.59 -15.59 -11.55
N ALA A 329 0.07 -14.45 -11.41
CA ALA A 329 0.36 -13.57 -12.54
C ALA A 329 1.30 -14.21 -13.56
N ILE A 330 2.30 -14.98 -13.11
CA ILE A 330 3.21 -15.73 -14.00
C ILE A 330 2.46 -16.79 -14.80
N ASN A 331 1.52 -17.50 -14.19
CA ASN A 331 0.77 -18.57 -14.85
C ASN A 331 -0.17 -18.05 -15.96
N ILE A 332 -0.42 -16.74 -16.01
CA ILE A 332 -1.31 -16.10 -16.99
C ILE A 332 -0.54 -15.52 -18.19
N VAL A 333 0.73 -15.14 -18.04
CA VAL A 333 1.46 -14.31 -19.03
C VAL A 333 2.22 -15.06 -20.11
#